data_AF-A0A9E1VRY5-F1
#
_entry.id   AF-A0A9E1VRY5-F1
#
_cell.length_a   1.000
_cell.length_b   1.000
_cell.length_c   1.000
_cell.angle_alpha   90.00
_cell.angle_beta   90.00
_cell.angle_gamma   90.00
#
_symmetry.space_group_name_H-M   'P 1'
#
loop_
_entity.id
_entity.type
_entity.pdbx_description
1 polymer ?
#
loop_
_entity_poly.entity_id
_entity_poly.type
_entity_poly.pdbx_seq_one_letter_code
_entity_poly.pdbx_strand_id
1 'polypeptide(L)'
;MGLICSDTLRTKAMQLMCYVWMYHKSTRCEKISAGIISFRNLSNGTMKLKIKNSQTDLIDSSSIVSFEKELEGLISEIMDPKINFKDSEV
;
A
#
# COMPACT_ATOMS: atom_id res chain seq x y z
N MET A 1 2.60 -4.51 -9.87
CA MET A 1 1.98 -3.35 -9.22
C MET A 1 2.52 -2.11 -9.92
N GLY A 2 1.72 -1.10 -10.27
CA GLY A 2 2.31 0.22 -10.53
C GLY A 2 2.87 0.74 -9.21
N LEU A 3 4.00 1.46 -9.24
CA LEU A 3 4.73 1.92 -8.04
C LEU A 3 3.77 2.61 -7.07
N ILE A 4 3.40 1.93 -5.98
CA ILE A 4 2.48 2.45 -4.95
C ILE A 4 3.22 3.47 -4.10
N CYS A 5 4.48 3.19 -3.77
CA CYS A 5 5.30 4.04 -2.91
C CYS A 5 5.70 5.37 -3.56
N SER A 6 5.65 5.48 -4.89
CA SER A 6 6.05 6.69 -5.61
C SER A 6 4.89 7.47 -6.25
N ASP A 7 3.64 7.07 -5.99
CA ASP A 7 2.45 7.70 -6.59
C ASP A 7 1.65 8.48 -5.53
N THR A 8 1.70 9.81 -5.61
CA THR A 8 1.06 10.73 -4.66
C THR A 8 -0.47 10.64 -4.67
N LEU A 9 -1.08 10.14 -5.75
CA LEU A 9 -2.53 9.92 -5.82
C LEU A 9 -2.96 8.63 -5.10
N ARG A 10 -2.01 7.79 -4.68
CA ARG A 10 -2.26 6.46 -4.11
C ARG A 10 -1.88 6.34 -2.63
N THR A 11 -1.74 7.46 -1.92
CA THR A 11 -1.41 7.52 -0.47
C THR A 11 -2.30 6.61 0.40
N LYS A 12 -3.61 6.58 0.16
CA LYS A 12 -4.54 5.68 0.88
C LYS A 12 -4.26 4.20 0.61
N ALA A 13 -3.94 3.86 -0.64
CA ALA A 13 -3.58 2.49 -1.01
C ALA A 13 -2.23 2.08 -0.38
N MET A 14 -1.25 2.99 -0.37
CA MET A 14 0.03 2.79 0.30
C MET A 14 -0.17 2.53 1.80
N GLN A 15 -0.97 3.35 2.48
CA GLN A 15 -1.28 3.16 3.90
C GLN A 15 -1.88 1.77 4.18
N LEU A 16 -2.87 1.34 3.39
CA LEU A 16 -3.47 0.00 3.55
C LEU A 16 -2.44 -1.11 3.31
N MET A 17 -1.57 -0.97 2.30
CA MET A 17 -0.51 -1.95 2.03
C MET A 17 0.52 -2.03 3.17
N CYS A 18 0.86 -0.92 3.84
CA CYS A 18 1.70 -0.96 5.04
C CYS A 18 1.08 -1.83 6.14
N TYR A 19 -0.21 -1.66 6.42
CA TYR A 19 -0.92 -2.47 7.42
C TYR A 19 -0.99 -3.94 7.01
N VAL A 20 -1.26 -4.22 5.73
CA VAL A 20 -1.28 -5.58 5.20
C VAL A 20 0.09 -6.25 5.36
N TRP A 21 1.17 -5.54 5.02
CA TRP A 21 2.53 -6.03 5.18
C TRP A 21 2.86 -6.31 6.66
N MET A 22 2.58 -5.38 7.57
CA MET A 22 2.81 -5.58 9.01
C MET A 22 2.01 -6.77 9.57
N TYR A 23 0.74 -6.87 9.19
CA TYR A 23 -0.14 -7.95 9.62
C TYR A 23 0.33 -9.31 9.09
N HIS A 24 0.70 -9.39 7.81
CA HIS A 24 1.27 -10.59 7.19
C HIS A 24 2.55 -11.03 7.90
N LYS A 25 3.49 -10.10 8.17
CA LYS A 25 4.74 -10.43 8.89
C LYS A 25 4.51 -10.93 10.31
N SER A 26 3.48 -10.40 10.99
CA SER A 26 3.17 -10.75 12.38
C SER A 26 2.39 -12.07 12.51
N THR A 27 1.51 -12.37 11.56
CA THR A 27 0.55 -13.49 11.67
C THR A 27 0.78 -14.61 10.67
N ARG A 28 1.57 -14.38 9.61
CA ARG A 28 1.74 -15.27 8.45
C ARG A 28 0.44 -15.56 7.68
N CYS A 29 -0.54 -14.67 7.76
CA CYS A 29 -1.79 -14.79 7.01
C CYS A 29 -1.58 -14.47 5.52
N GLU A 30 -1.87 -15.42 4.63
CA GLU A 30 -1.56 -15.31 3.19
C GLU A 30 -2.67 -14.66 2.34
N LYS A 31 -3.89 -14.53 2.89
CA LYS A 31 -5.05 -13.98 2.18
C LYS A 31 -5.68 -12.88 3.00
N ILE A 32 -5.29 -11.64 2.72
CA ILE A 32 -5.71 -10.47 3.49
C ILE A 32 -6.60 -9.61 2.61
N SER A 33 -7.74 -9.15 3.15
CA SER A 33 -8.52 -8.07 2.54
C SER A 33 -8.36 -6.82 3.40
N ALA A 34 -8.09 -5.69 2.77
CA ALA A 34 -7.93 -4.40 3.43
C ALA A 34 -8.88 -3.38 2.79
N GLY A 35 -9.36 -2.44 3.58
CA GLY A 35 -10.26 -1.40 3.11
C GLY A 35 -10.43 -0.27 4.10
N ILE A 36 -11.07 0.80 3.65
CA ILE A 36 -11.36 1.99 4.44
C ILE A 36 -12.86 2.06 4.68
N ILE A 37 -13.26 2.40 5.90
CA ILE A 37 -14.63 2.78 6.23
C ILE A 37 -14.70 4.31 6.16
N SER A 38 -15.52 4.85 5.26
CA SER A 38 -15.74 6.28 5.15
C SER A 38 -16.94 6.70 5.98
N PHE A 39 -16.73 7.51 7.02
CA PHE A 39 -17.86 8.05 7.78
C PHE A 39 -18.72 9.04 6.98
N ARG A 40 -18.13 9.74 6.00
CA ARG A 40 -18.90 10.61 5.09
C ARG A 40 -19.83 9.81 4.18
N ASN A 41 -19.38 8.62 3.75
CA ASN A 41 -20.09 7.77 2.80
C ASN A 41 -20.37 6.39 3.42
N LEU A 42 -20.98 6.37 4.61
CA LEU A 42 -21.14 5.14 5.39
C LEU A 42 -21.99 4.09 4.66
N SER A 43 -22.93 4.51 3.81
CA SER A 43 -23.75 3.65 2.95
C SER A 43 -22.94 2.78 1.99
N ASN A 44 -21.72 3.20 1.65
CA ASN A 44 -20.84 2.45 0.74
C ASN A 44 -20.14 1.27 1.45
N GLY A 45 -20.34 1.12 2.76
CA GLY A 45 -19.70 0.08 3.56
C GLY A 45 -18.17 0.20 3.55
N THR A 46 -17.51 -0.96 3.59
CA THR A 46 -16.04 -1.02 3.52
C THR A 46 -15.57 -0.85 2.09
N MET A 47 -14.85 0.23 1.80
CA MET A 47 -14.21 0.48 0.52
C MET A 47 -12.91 -0.33 0.45
N LYS A 48 -12.97 -1.50 -0.17
CA LYS A 48 -11.83 -2.44 -0.26
C LYS A 48 -10.75 -1.96 -1.23
N LEU A 49 -9.50 -2.29 -0.92
CA LEU A 49 -8.36 -2.11 -1.81
C LEU A 49 -8.48 -3.09 -2.98
N LYS A 50 -8.46 -2.55 -4.21
CA LYS A 50 -8.48 -3.35 -5.43
C LYS A 50 -7.07 -3.55 -5.95
N ILE A 51 -6.72 -4.81 -6.22
CA ILE A 51 -5.44 -5.18 -6.84
C ILE A 51 -5.65 -5.25 -8.35
N LYS A 52 -4.82 -4.52 -9.10
CA LYS A 52 -4.90 -4.48 -10.57
C LYS A 52 -4.74 -5.90 -11.12
N ASN A 53 -5.63 -6.30 -12.04
CA ASN A 53 -5.67 -7.63 -12.65
C ASN A 53 -6.00 -8.79 -11.70
N SER A 54 -6.51 -8.51 -10.49
CA SER A 54 -7.09 -9.54 -9.63
C SER A 54 -8.60 -9.58 -9.81
N GLN A 55 -9.16 -10.78 -9.91
CA GLN A 55 -10.62 -11.00 -9.86
C GLN A 55 -11.17 -10.97 -8.42
N THR A 56 -10.29 -10.85 -7.43
CA THR A 56 -10.64 -10.84 -6.00
C THR A 56 -10.11 -9.60 -5.30
N ASP A 57 -10.76 -9.19 -4.22
CA ASP A 57 -10.27 -8.13 -3.31
C ASP A 57 -9.27 -8.68 -2.26
N LEU A 58 -8.69 -9.86 -2.53
CA LEU A 58 -7.69 -10.47 -1.68
C LEU A 58 -6.30 -10.04 -2.14
N ILE A 59 -5.48 -9.69 -1.16
CA ILE A 59 -4.07 -9.37 -1.30
C ILE A 59 -3.31 -10.64 -0.96
N ASP A 60 -2.54 -11.12 -1.93
CA ASP A 60 -1.75 -12.33 -1.82
C ASP A 60 -0.30 -12.04 -1.43
N SER A 61 0.43 -13.10 -1.07
CA SER A 61 1.84 -12.99 -0.69
C SER A 61 2.70 -12.38 -1.80
N SER A 62 2.37 -12.60 -3.08
CA SER A 62 3.12 -12.03 -4.21
C SER A 62 3.02 -10.51 -4.28
N SER A 63 1.83 -9.95 -4.00
CA SER A 63 1.60 -8.52 -3.90
C SER A 63 2.32 -7.92 -2.69
N ILE A 64 2.37 -8.64 -1.58
CA ILE A 64 3.05 -8.21 -0.35
C ILE A 64 4.56 -8.16 -0.55
N VAL A 65 5.15 -9.18 -1.17
CA VAL A 65 6.59 -9.22 -1.49
C VAL A 65 6.96 -8.12 -2.48
N SER A 66 6.10 -7.86 -3.46
CA SER A 66 6.33 -6.77 -4.43
C SER A 66 6.30 -5.41 -3.74
N PHE A 67 5.33 -5.20 -2.84
CA PHE A 67 5.23 -3.97 -2.03
C PHE A 67 6.43 -3.80 -1.10
N GLU A 68 6.91 -4.86 -0.47
CA GLU A 68 8.10 -4.83 0.40
C GLU A 68 9.34 -4.31 -0.34
N LYS A 69 9.57 -4.76 -1.58
CA LYS A 69 10.68 -4.25 -2.42
C LYS A 69 10.54 -2.76 -2.73
N GLU A 70 9.32 -2.29 -3.02
CA GLU A 70 9.08 -0.86 -3.25
C GLU A 70 9.31 -0.04 -1.98
N LEU A 71 8.90 -0.56 -0.81
CA LEU A 71 9.10 0.08 0.49
C LEU A 71 10.59 0.17 0.86
N GLU A 72 11.35 -0.92 0.66
CA GLU A 72 12.81 -0.92 0.85
C GLU A 72 13.50 0.11 -0.05
N GLY A 73 13.08 0.22 -1.31
CA GLY A 73 13.58 1.22 -2.25
C GLY A 73 13.32 2.65 -1.77
N LEU A 74 12.08 2.94 -1.34
CA LEU A 74 11.71 4.25 -0.81
C LEU A 74 12.51 4.60 0.46
N ILE A 75 12.65 3.66 1.41
CA ILE A 75 13.44 3.89 2.63
C ILE A 75 14.91 4.14 2.27
N SER A 76 15.45 3.41 1.30
CA SER A 76 16.83 3.62 0.84
C SER A 76 17.03 5.01 0.22
N GLU A 77 16.06 5.50 -0.56
CA GLU A 77 16.06 6.86 -1.11
C GLU A 77 16.01 7.91 0.01
N ILE A 78 15.11 7.75 0.99
CA ILE A 78 14.97 8.64 2.15
C ILE A 78 16.28 8.73 2.94
N MET A 79 17.03 7.63 3.01
CA MET A 79 18.27 7.53 3.78
C MET A 79 19.52 7.95 2.99
N ASP A 80 19.41 8.26 1.70
CA ASP A 80 20.54 8.72 0.89
C ASP A 80 20.72 10.25 1.02
N PRO A 81 21.78 10.75 1.69
CA PRO A 81 22.02 12.18 1.87
C PRO A 81 22.31 12.93 0.56
N LYS A 82 22.54 12.22 -0.55
CA LYS A 82 22.74 12.82 -1.87
C LYS A 82 21.42 13.14 -2.57
N ILE A 83 20.30 12.57 -2.10
CA ILE A 83 18.99 12.77 -2.69
C ILE A 83 18.21 13.75 -1.81
N ASN A 84 17.93 14.93 -2.36
CA ASN A 84 17.10 15.91 -1.66
C ASN A 84 15.63 15.49 -1.72
N PHE A 85 14.91 15.72 -0.62
CA PHE A 85 13.46 15.63 -0.63
C PHE A 85 12.85 16.62 -1.64
N LYS A 86 11.78 16.19 -2.30
CA LYS A 86 10.98 17.03 -3.19
C LYS A 86 9.73 17.47 -2.45
N ASP A 87 9.39 18.74 -2.58
CA ASP A 87 8.13 19.25 -2.06
C ASP A 87 6.94 18.71 -2.87
N SER A 88 5.82 18.50 -2.21
CA SER A 88 4.58 18.03 -2.81
C SER A 88 3.72 19.15 -3.43
N GLU A 89 4.08 20.43 -3.20
CA GLU A 89 3.28 21.60 -3.61
C GLU A 89 3.75 22.33 -4.90
N VAL A 90 4.44 21.66 -5.82
CA VAL A 90 4.72 22.21 -7.18
C VAL A 90 3.88 21.51 -8.25
#